data_AF-A0A661K269-F1
#
_entry.id   AF-A0A661K269-F1
#
_cell.length_a   1.000
_cell.length_b   1.000
_cell.length_c   1.000
_cell.angle_alpha   90.00
_cell.angle_beta   90.00
_cell.angle_gamma   90.00
#
_symmetry.space_group_name_H-M   'P 1'
#
loop_
_entity.id
_entity.type
_entity.pdbx_description
1 polymer ?
#
loop_
_entity_poly.entity_id
_entity_poly.type
_entity_poly.pdbx_seq_one_letter_code
_entity_poly.pdbx_strand_id
1 'polypeptide(L)'
;MKKKKLLLGNETIAYGLLVGGCSTITSYPGTPASEILAAVAVLKQKHSLGIHVEWSINEKVAFEIALANSYSGRRSAVAMKQVGLNVAMDPL
;
A
#
# COMPACT_ATOMS: atom_id res chain seq x y z
N MET A 1 18.68 17.23 16.59
CA MET A 1 18.66 17.52 15.13
C MET A 1 17.74 16.53 14.43
N LYS A 2 16.85 16.96 13.54
CA LYS A 2 16.08 16.05 12.67
C LYS A 2 17.07 15.32 11.74
N LYS A 3 17.12 13.98 11.80
CA LYS A 3 17.95 13.17 10.88
C LYS A 3 17.36 13.26 9.47
N LYS A 4 18.20 13.66 8.49
CA LYS A 4 17.86 13.57 7.07
C LYS A 4 18.22 12.17 6.56
N LYS A 5 17.34 11.54 5.79
CA LYS A 5 17.55 10.23 5.16
C LYS A 5 17.28 10.37 3.66
N LEU A 6 18.15 9.78 2.83
CA LEU A 6 17.86 9.59 1.41
C LEU A 6 16.88 8.42 1.27
N LEU A 7 15.80 8.64 0.53
CA LEU A 7 14.73 7.68 0.31
C LEU A 7 14.49 7.50 -1.18
N LEU A 8 14.15 6.28 -1.59
CA LEU A 8 13.53 6.05 -2.89
C LEU A 8 12.12 6.65 -2.93
N GLY A 9 11.62 6.89 -4.14
CA GLY A 9 10.23 7.35 -4.33
C GLY A 9 9.21 6.41 -3.69
N ASN A 10 9.41 5.10 -3.84
CA ASN A 10 8.56 4.06 -3.26
C ASN A 10 8.54 4.10 -1.72
N GLU A 11 9.70 4.30 -1.08
CA GLU A 11 9.77 4.49 0.38
C GLU A 11 9.01 5.76 0.79
N THR A 12 9.13 6.83 0.01
CA THR A 12 8.44 8.10 0.29
C THR A 12 6.92 7.94 0.21
N ILE A 13 6.41 7.20 -0.79
CA ILE A 13 4.99 6.84 -0.89
C ILE A 13 4.56 6.06 0.36
N ALA A 14 5.34 5.06 0.78
CA ALA A 14 5.04 4.29 1.98
C ALA A 14 4.92 5.17 3.24
N TYR A 15 5.86 6.11 3.45
CA TYR A 15 5.74 7.10 4.54
C TYR A 15 4.47 7.95 4.41
N GLY A 16 4.15 8.43 3.20
CA GLY A 16 2.95 9.21 2.93
C GLY A 16 1.66 8.47 3.26
N LEU A 17 1.57 7.19 2.91
CA LEU A 17 0.41 6.35 3.24
C LEU A 17 0.21 6.20 4.75
N LEU A 18 1.29 5.97 5.49
CA LEU A 18 1.26 5.84 6.95
C LEU A 18 0.91 7.15 7.65
N VAL A 19 1.57 8.26 7.28
CA VAL A 19 1.27 9.60 7.82
C VAL A 19 -0.13 10.04 7.44
N GLY A 20 -0.61 9.66 6.26
CA GLY A 20 -1.97 9.90 5.80
C GLY A 20 -3.02 9.06 6.53
N GLY A 21 -2.63 8.17 7.45
CA GLY A 21 -3.55 7.38 8.26
C GLY A 21 -4.22 6.22 7.53
N CYS A 22 -3.59 5.68 6.47
CA CYS A 22 -4.10 4.47 5.82
C CYS A 22 -4.07 3.29 6.80
N SER A 23 -5.23 2.71 7.08
CA SER A 23 -5.34 1.55 7.97
C SER A 23 -5.20 0.22 7.25
N THR A 24 -5.37 0.22 5.93
CA THR A 24 -5.27 -0.96 5.06
C THR A 24 -4.49 -0.62 3.81
N ILE A 25 -3.41 -1.36 3.55
CA ILE A 25 -2.55 -1.18 2.38
C ILE A 25 -2.32 -2.55 1.74
N THR A 26 -2.73 -2.72 0.50
CA THR A 26 -2.64 -3.99 -0.23
C THR A 26 -1.81 -3.85 -1.50
N SER A 27 -1.28 -4.96 -2.02
CA SER A 27 -0.60 -5.00 -3.31
C SER A 27 -0.53 -6.42 -3.85
N TYR A 28 -0.34 -6.55 -5.15
CA TYR A 28 0.08 -7.77 -5.81
C TYR A 28 1.50 -7.58 -6.36
N PRO A 29 2.39 -8.58 -6.31
CA PRO A 29 3.76 -8.43 -6.80
C PRO A 29 3.81 -7.97 -8.27
N GLY A 30 4.35 -6.77 -8.50
CA GLY A 30 4.65 -6.23 -9.82
C GLY A 30 5.62 -5.05 -9.72
N THR A 31 6.85 -5.21 -10.24
CA THR A 31 7.82 -4.11 -10.32
C THR A 31 7.31 -3.02 -11.28
N PRO A 32 7.56 -1.74 -10.99
CA PRO A 32 8.31 -1.18 -9.85
C PRO A 32 7.47 -0.95 -8.58
N ALA A 33 6.17 -1.25 -8.56
CA ALA A 33 5.26 -0.87 -7.48
C ALA A 33 5.40 -1.74 -6.20
N SER A 34 5.87 -2.97 -6.31
CA SER A 34 6.04 -3.91 -5.18
C SER A 34 6.82 -3.32 -4.00
N GLU A 35 7.78 -2.45 -4.27
CA GLU A 35 8.64 -1.86 -3.24
C GLU A 35 7.86 -0.96 -2.27
N ILE A 36 6.72 -0.42 -2.69
CA ILE A 36 5.86 0.41 -1.84
C ILE A 36 5.32 -0.44 -0.68
N LEU A 37 4.72 -1.59 -0.96
CA LEU A 37 4.16 -2.46 0.09
C LEU A 37 5.27 -3.06 0.96
N ALA A 38 6.41 -3.44 0.36
CA ALA A 38 7.56 -3.91 1.11
C ALA A 38 8.08 -2.85 2.11
N ALA A 39 8.19 -1.58 1.68
CA ALA A 39 8.56 -0.47 2.55
C ALA A 39 7.53 -0.24 3.66
N VAL A 40 6.22 -0.31 3.35
CA VAL A 40 5.15 -0.25 4.35
C VAL A 40 5.27 -1.38 5.38
N ALA A 41 5.54 -2.61 4.94
CA ALA A 41 5.69 -3.77 5.84
C ALA A 41 6.87 -3.59 6.81
N VAL A 42 8.02 -3.12 6.31
CA VAL A 42 9.19 -2.80 7.15
C VAL A 42 8.85 -1.70 8.15
N LEU A 43 8.17 -0.63 7.72
CA LEU A 43 7.77 0.46 8.62
C LEU A 43 6.74 0.02 9.65
N LYS A 44 5.76 -0.80 9.26
CA LYS A 44 4.77 -1.42 10.16
C LYS A 44 5.48 -2.19 11.27
N GLN A 45 6.44 -3.04 10.92
CA GLN A 45 7.20 -3.82 11.90
C GLN A 45 8.04 -2.91 12.81
N LYS A 46 8.80 -1.99 12.21
CA LYS A 46 9.69 -1.06 12.91
C LYS A 46 8.97 -0.18 13.93
N HIS A 47 7.73 0.20 13.65
CA HIS A 47 6.94 1.10 14.47
C HIS A 47 5.76 0.41 15.19
N SER A 48 5.70 -0.93 15.14
CA SER A 48 4.64 -1.74 15.77
C SER A 48 3.23 -1.25 15.46
N LEU A 49 2.98 -0.92 14.18
CA LEU A 49 1.70 -0.32 13.76
C LEU A 49 0.60 -1.37 13.62
N GLY A 50 -0.58 -1.08 14.18
CA GLY A 50 -1.79 -1.91 14.11
C GLY A 50 -2.58 -1.75 12.79
N ILE A 51 -1.90 -1.72 11.65
CA ILE A 51 -2.51 -1.57 10.32
C ILE A 51 -2.53 -2.89 9.55
N HIS A 52 -3.50 -3.07 8.66
CA HIS A 52 -3.56 -4.21 7.73
C HIS A 52 -2.62 -3.96 6.55
N VAL A 53 -1.71 -4.90 6.29
CA VAL A 53 -0.73 -4.83 5.20
C VAL A 53 -0.64 -6.22 4.59
N GLU A 54 -0.96 -6.35 3.32
CA GLU A 54 -1.17 -7.65 2.70
C GLU A 54 -0.68 -7.73 1.25
N TRP A 55 0.04 -8.82 0.96
CA TRP A 55 0.22 -9.32 -0.40
C TRP A 55 -1.00 -10.16 -0.79
N SER A 56 -1.79 -9.65 -1.73
CA SER A 56 -2.99 -10.34 -2.21
C SER A 56 -2.68 -11.27 -3.38
N ILE A 57 -3.67 -12.02 -3.86
CA ILE A 57 -3.49 -13.04 -4.90
C ILE A 57 -3.43 -12.51 -6.34
N ASN A 58 -3.98 -11.32 -6.60
CA ASN A 58 -3.90 -10.57 -7.85
C ASN A 58 -4.32 -9.10 -7.59
N GLU A 59 -4.22 -8.24 -8.62
CA GLU A 59 -4.56 -6.81 -8.50
C GLU A 59 -6.04 -6.56 -8.21
N LYS A 60 -6.94 -7.40 -8.76
CA LYS A 60 -8.39 -7.31 -8.50
C LYS A 60 -8.68 -7.51 -7.01
N VAL A 61 -8.19 -8.59 -6.42
CA VAL A 61 -8.40 -8.90 -5.00
C VAL A 61 -7.71 -7.87 -4.10
N ALA A 62 -6.50 -7.42 -4.48
CA ALA A 62 -5.83 -6.34 -3.76
C ALA A 62 -6.72 -5.08 -3.70
N PHE A 63 -7.35 -4.73 -4.82
CA PHE A 63 -8.26 -3.60 -4.92
C PHE A 63 -9.52 -3.80 -4.08
N GLU A 64 -10.20 -4.95 -4.21
CA GLU A 64 -11.45 -5.25 -3.49
C GLU A 64 -11.28 -5.19 -1.97
N ILE A 65 -10.15 -5.67 -1.43
CA ILE A 65 -9.84 -5.58 0.00
C ILE A 65 -9.69 -4.11 0.44
N ALA A 66 -8.96 -3.31 -0.33
CA ALA A 66 -8.79 -1.89 -0.06
C ALA A 66 -10.13 -1.14 -0.18
N LEU A 67 -10.96 -1.47 -1.18
CA LEU A 67 -12.28 -0.91 -1.41
C LEU A 67 -13.24 -1.23 -0.26
N ALA A 68 -13.26 -2.48 0.21
CA ALA A 68 -14.09 -2.89 1.35
C ALA A 68 -13.75 -2.09 2.62
N ASN A 69 -12.45 -1.87 2.90
CA ASN A 69 -12.03 -1.00 4.00
C ASN A 69 -12.45 0.46 3.77
N SER A 70 -12.40 0.95 2.53
CA SER A 70 -12.85 2.30 2.17
C SER A 70 -14.35 2.49 2.46
N TYR A 71 -15.19 1.51 2.11
CA TYR A 71 -16.62 1.53 2.41
C TYR A 71 -16.95 1.57 3.90
N SER A 72 -16.02 1.13 4.77
CA SER A 72 -16.16 1.30 6.23
C SER A 72 -15.79 2.70 6.75
N GLY A 73 -15.53 3.67 5.85
CA GLY A 73 -15.16 5.04 6.19
C GLY A 73 -13.70 5.22 6.59
N ARG A 74 -12.84 4.24 6.28
CA ARG A 74 -11.42 4.23 6.66
C ARG A 74 -10.53 4.48 5.44
N ARG A 75 -9.36 5.08 5.66
CA ARG A 75 -8.38 5.30 4.59
C ARG A 75 -7.70 3.99 4.22
N SER A 76 -7.68 3.69 2.93
CA SER A 76 -6.99 2.53 2.35
C SER A 76 -6.17 2.93 1.14
N ALA A 77 -5.24 2.06 0.77
CA ALA A 77 -4.49 2.18 -0.47
C ALA A 77 -4.24 0.80 -1.07
N VAL A 78 -4.11 0.77 -2.39
CA VAL A 78 -3.62 -0.38 -3.14
C VAL A 78 -2.50 0.11 -4.06
N ALA A 79 -1.41 -0.65 -4.15
CA ALA A 79 -0.28 -0.31 -5.02
C ALA A 79 -0.12 -1.35 -6.14
N MET A 80 -0.02 -0.85 -7.39
CA MET A 80 0.25 -1.65 -8.59
C MET A 80 0.82 -0.73 -9.68
N LYS A 81 1.46 -1.31 -10.71
CA LYS A 81 1.84 -0.55 -11.92
C LYS A 81 0.63 -0.35 -12.82
N GLN A 82 0.75 0.56 -13.79
CA GLN A 82 -0.33 0.92 -14.72
C GLN A 82 -1.06 -0.29 -15.33
N VAL A 83 -0.37 -1.31 -15.84
CA VAL A 83 -1.05 -2.47 -16.47
C VAL A 83 -1.87 -3.30 -15.47
N GLY A 84 -1.57 -3.22 -14.17
CA GLY A 84 -2.35 -3.89 -13.13
C GLY A 84 -3.77 -3.33 -13.02
N LEU A 85 -3.99 -2.08 -13.41
CA LEU A 85 -5.33 -1.47 -13.45
C LEU A 85 -6.25 -2.18 -14.43
N ASN A 86 -5.72 -2.82 -15.48
CA ASN A 86 -6.53 -3.61 -16.40
C ASN A 86 -7.13 -4.84 -15.70
N VAL A 87 -6.39 -5.45 -14.77
CA VAL A 87 -6.85 -6.60 -13.99
C VAL A 87 -7.85 -6.15 -12.93
N ALA A 88 -7.63 -4.97 -12.33
CA ALA A 88 -8.51 -4.39 -11.32
C ALA A 88 -9.72 -3.63 -11.89
N MET A 89 -9.94 -3.60 -13.20
CA MET A 89 -10.94 -2.73 -13.85
C MET A 89 -12.39 -3.07 -13.49
N ASP A 90 -12.68 -4.33 -13.21
CA ASP A 90 -14.03 -4.80 -12.86
C ASP A 90 -14.55 -4.17 -11.54
N PRO A 91 -13.77 -4.13 -10.44
CA PRO A 91 -14.18 -3.43 -9.21
C PRO A 91 -13.83 -1.94 -9.11
N LEU A 92 -13.12 -1.33 -10.08
CA LEU A 92 -12.52 0.02 -9.98
C LEU A 92 -13.53 1.17 -10.09
#